data_AF-A0A954EY72-F1
#
_entry.id   AF-A0A954EY72-F1
#
_cell.length_a   1.000
_cell.length_b   1.000
_cell.length_c   1.000
_cell.angle_alpha   90.00
_cell.angle_beta   90.00
_cell.angle_gamma   90.00
#
_symmetry.space_group_name_H-M   'P 1'
#
loop_
_entity.id
_entity.type
_entity.pdbx_description
1 polymer ?
#
loop_
_entity_poly.entity_id
_entity_poly.type
_entity_poly.pdbx_seq_one_letter_code
_entity_poly.pdbx_strand_id
1 'polypeptide(L)'
;MAIEFHCPYCTAAVRVGLDAAGKVGRCPKCETRIRVPSLNQISGKDHSAPAPVEDHEREHGVPFAQAPEELTERSEPVPPFLDPSGTSATFESPLDVTPRESHSSATKYLRRKKRQSPWGALLIPGVFFAIFILIGAGYWWVNQPKFSGRITGQQLSANQYIQIDLNTKKFAVPQNTFSQLVQEFQDRPADLRSNLVNLRLTGGPEGVTITLRPGSESDLVKVPVFELDALAKLYRDHFNEWDDRRLEEMQRSLNDMAENWLPLEESDKSKLLPEYREEVIYNAFVHGLGRLCEAIVYTGDTPVSYPCVHEDSEGNLYFLVPMKTREFDIRERNRPAEKNVLPASFKIRVLVKPSTETTLQHEQSRERGEVETPVEVIPFDKSSADETSALPDSAPPANESPPIDENGDGV
;
A
#
# COMPACT_ATOMS: atom_id res chain seq x y z
N MET A 1 34.78 10.59 1.37
CA MET A 1 33.57 10.70 0.52
C MET A 1 32.34 10.56 1.41
N ALA A 2 31.20 11.10 0.98
CA ALA A 2 29.94 11.06 1.72
C ALA A 2 28.92 10.15 1.02
N ILE A 3 28.07 9.48 1.80
CA ILE A 3 26.87 8.78 1.34
C ILE A 3 25.71 9.76 1.48
N GLU A 4 24.94 9.92 0.41
CA GLU A 4 23.74 10.76 0.36
C GLU A 4 22.52 9.87 0.11
N PHE A 5 21.52 9.96 1.00
CA PHE A 5 20.27 9.20 0.90
C PHE A 5 19.12 9.99 1.53
N HIS A 6 17.87 9.65 1.21
CA HIS A 6 16.70 10.32 1.79
C HIS A 6 16.26 9.59 3.06
N CYS A 7 15.99 10.33 4.14
CA CYS A 7 15.44 9.77 5.36
C CYS A 7 14.06 9.14 5.07
N PRO A 8 13.81 7.87 5.43
CA PRO A 8 12.53 7.21 5.12
C PRO A 8 11.33 7.85 5.84
N TYR A 9 11.58 8.53 6.97
CA TYR A 9 10.54 9.15 7.79
C TYR A 9 10.18 10.55 7.28
N CYS A 10 11.15 11.47 7.29
CA CYS A 10 10.91 12.87 6.94
C CYS A 10 11.28 13.25 5.50
N THR A 11 11.81 12.31 4.71
CA THR A 11 12.24 12.49 3.31
C THR A 11 13.39 13.48 3.09
N ALA A 12 13.95 14.08 4.14
CA ALA A 12 15.09 14.98 3.99
C ALA A 12 16.33 14.24 3.47
N ALA A 13 17.09 14.91 2.59
CA ALA A 13 18.40 14.44 2.16
C ALA A 13 19.38 14.42 3.36
N VAL A 14 19.96 13.25 3.62
CA VAL A 14 20.91 12.99 4.69
C VAL A 14 22.28 12.71 4.06
N ARG A 15 23.28 13.50 4.44
CA ARG A 15 24.68 13.32 4.06
C ARG A 15 25.49 12.85 5.27
N VAL A 16 26.11 11.68 5.15
CA VAL A 16 26.96 11.09 6.20
C VAL A 16 28.27 10.61 5.61
N GLY A 17 29.32 10.48 6.44
CA GLY A 17 30.59 9.90 6.01
C GLY A 17 30.46 8.42 5.61
N LEU A 18 31.37 7.94 4.75
CA LEU A 18 31.48 6.53 4.36
C LEU A 18 31.59 5.57 5.57
N ASP A 19 32.19 6.04 6.66
CA ASP A 19 32.35 5.30 7.92
C ASP A 19 31.02 5.05 8.65
N ALA A 20 29.95 5.74 8.26
CA ALA A 20 28.60 5.53 8.76
C ALA A 20 27.82 4.44 8.00
N ALA A 21 28.34 3.91 6.88
CA ALA A 21 27.66 2.91 6.07
C ALA A 21 27.21 1.68 6.89
N GLY A 22 25.94 1.29 6.78
CA GLY A 22 25.35 0.16 7.50
C GLY A 22 25.10 0.39 9.00
N LYS A 23 25.58 1.50 9.57
CA LYS A 23 25.38 1.86 10.98
C LYS A 23 24.03 2.55 11.19
N VAL A 24 23.59 2.55 12.44
CA VAL A 24 22.38 3.24 12.87
C VAL A 24 22.75 4.62 13.41
N GLY A 25 22.21 5.68 12.81
CA GLY A 25 22.38 7.07 13.21
C GLY A 25 21.05 7.76 13.48
N ARG A 26 21.07 9.08 13.73
CA ARG A 26 19.87 9.91 13.80
C ARG A 26 19.79 10.81 12.57
N CYS A 27 18.59 11.01 12.03
CA CYS A 27 18.37 11.97 10.95
C CYS A 27 18.66 13.40 11.46
N PRO A 28 19.45 14.23 10.76
CA PRO A 28 19.73 15.60 11.19
C PRO A 28 18.53 16.55 11.08
N LYS A 29 17.42 16.13 10.45
CA LYS A 29 16.21 16.94 10.27
C LYS A 29 15.06 16.57 11.22
N CYS A 30 14.82 15.29 11.43
CA CYS A 30 13.71 14.83 12.29
C CYS A 30 14.17 14.04 13.52
N GLU A 31 15.48 13.86 13.72
CA GLU A 31 16.10 13.11 14.83
C GLU A 31 15.73 11.63 14.94
N THR A 32 14.83 11.13 14.10
CA THR A 32 14.44 9.72 14.03
C THR A 32 15.66 8.84 13.76
N ARG A 33 15.70 7.68 14.42
CA ARG A 33 16.77 6.70 14.29
C ARG A 33 16.67 6.03 12.92
N ILE A 34 17.69 6.20 12.08
CA ILE A 34 17.74 5.69 10.71
C ILE A 34 18.97 4.80 10.50
N ARG A 35 18.85 3.77 9.66
CA ARG A 35 19.99 2.96 9.23
C ARG A 35 20.55 3.54 7.93
N VAL A 36 21.84 3.87 7.92
CA VAL A 36 22.53 4.32 6.71
C VAL A 36 22.69 3.12 5.77
N PRO A 37 22.35 3.24 4.47
CA PRO A 37 22.55 2.17 3.50
C PRO A 37 23.99 1.63 3.50
N SER A 38 24.16 0.33 3.30
CA SER A 38 25.49 -0.28 3.25
C SER A 38 26.09 -0.16 1.84
N LEU A 39 27.42 -0.10 1.72
CA LEU A 39 28.09 0.07 0.43
C LEU A 39 27.88 -1.11 -0.54
N ASN A 40 27.61 -2.30 -0.01
CA ASN A 40 27.28 -3.48 -0.81
C ASN A 40 25.92 -3.32 -1.51
N GLN A 41 24.94 -2.70 -0.84
CA GLN A 41 23.63 -2.39 -1.43
C GLN A 41 23.74 -1.30 -2.52
N ILE A 42 24.57 -0.28 -2.30
CA ILE A 42 24.74 0.82 -3.25
C ILE A 42 25.51 0.36 -4.50
N SER A 43 26.43 -0.60 -4.37
CA SER A 43 27.26 -1.08 -5.48
C SER A 43 26.56 -2.11 -6.37
N GLY A 44 25.27 -2.41 -6.15
CA GLY A 44 24.47 -3.30 -7.00
C GLY A 44 25.02 -4.73 -7.12
N LYS A 45 25.86 -5.17 -6.17
CA LYS A 45 26.60 -6.43 -6.24
C LYS A 45 26.08 -7.46 -5.23
N ASP A 46 24.76 -7.64 -5.19
CA ASP A 46 24.18 -8.77 -4.47
C ASP A 46 24.19 -10.01 -5.38
N HIS A 47 25.29 -10.76 -5.27
CA HIS A 47 25.28 -12.19 -5.56
C HIS A 47 24.64 -12.91 -4.37
N SER A 48 23.45 -13.49 -4.59
CA SER A 48 22.92 -14.55 -3.75
C SER A 48 23.86 -15.76 -3.76
N ALA A 49 24.46 -16.05 -2.61
CA ALA A 49 24.84 -17.40 -2.23
C ALA A 49 24.67 -17.50 -0.70
N PRO A 50 23.71 -18.27 -0.18
CA PRO A 50 23.62 -18.53 1.24
C PRO A 50 24.79 -19.46 1.64
N ALA A 51 25.64 -18.99 2.54
CA ALA A 51 26.65 -19.82 3.17
C ALA A 51 25.98 -20.84 4.13
N PRO A 52 26.55 -22.04 4.32
CA PRO A 52 25.99 -23.07 5.19
C PRO A 52 26.11 -22.63 6.64
N VAL A 53 25.05 -22.85 7.42
CA VAL A 53 25.04 -22.66 8.87
C VAL A 53 25.88 -23.78 9.50
N GLU A 54 27.01 -23.41 10.09
CA GLU A 54 27.74 -24.28 11.01
C GLU A 54 27.08 -24.22 12.39
N ASP A 55 26.64 -25.39 12.86
CA ASP A 55 26.13 -25.63 14.21
C ASP A 55 27.22 -25.33 15.25
N HIS A 56 27.01 -24.28 16.04
CA HIS A 56 27.75 -24.08 17.28
C HIS A 56 26.90 -24.52 18.46
N GLU A 57 27.11 -25.78 18.83
CA GLU A 57 26.81 -26.40 20.11
C GLU A 57 27.36 -25.51 21.25
N ARG A 58 26.46 -24.98 22.09
CA ARG A 58 26.81 -24.39 23.39
C ARG A 58 26.12 -25.18 24.50
N GLU A 59 26.88 -26.10 25.06
CA GLU A 59 26.76 -26.49 26.46
C GLU A 59 26.93 -25.27 27.37
N HIS A 60 26.01 -25.05 28.31
CA HIS A 60 26.32 -24.69 29.71
C HIS A 60 25.02 -24.74 30.55
N GLY A 61 25.04 -25.59 31.59
CA GLY A 61 24.08 -25.57 32.70
C GLY A 61 24.24 -24.30 33.56
N VAL A 62 23.50 -24.06 34.64
CA VAL A 62 22.90 -24.96 35.64
C VAL A 62 21.72 -24.18 36.35
N PRO A 63 21.20 -24.55 37.55
CA PRO A 63 19.80 -24.95 37.76
C PRO A 63 18.95 -23.97 38.60
N PHE A 64 17.62 -24.01 38.54
CA PHE A 64 16.72 -23.58 39.64
C PHE A 64 15.30 -24.10 39.30
N ALA A 65 14.79 -25.15 39.96
CA ALA A 65 14.00 -25.16 41.19
C ALA A 65 12.47 -25.28 40.95
N GLN A 66 12.01 -26.54 41.06
CA GLN A 66 10.75 -27.05 41.63
C GLN A 66 9.42 -26.26 41.57
N ALA A 67 8.47 -26.86 40.82
CA ALA A 67 7.08 -27.26 41.17
C ALA A 67 5.93 -26.22 41.19
N PRO A 68 4.64 -26.63 41.04
CA PRO A 68 4.07 -27.93 40.66
C PRO A 68 3.09 -27.89 39.46
N GLU A 69 2.70 -29.11 39.07
CA GLU A 69 1.60 -29.50 38.18
C GLU A 69 0.25 -28.85 38.53
N GLU A 70 -0.50 -28.41 37.51
CA GLU A 70 -1.97 -28.49 37.51
C GLU A 70 -2.49 -28.60 36.07
N LEU A 71 -2.64 -29.85 35.62
CA LEU A 71 -3.42 -30.20 34.44
C LEU A 71 -4.91 -30.10 34.82
N THR A 72 -5.58 -29.03 34.42
CA THR A 72 -7.05 -28.99 34.41
C THR A 72 -7.54 -29.42 33.03
N GLU A 73 -7.75 -30.72 32.92
CA GLU A 73 -8.59 -31.38 31.93
C GLU A 73 -10.02 -30.86 32.07
N ARG A 74 -10.52 -30.12 31.07
CA ARG A 74 -11.95 -29.77 30.96
C ARG A 74 -12.54 -30.37 29.71
N SER A 75 -13.03 -31.59 29.89
CA SER A 75 -13.98 -32.29 29.05
C SER A 75 -15.39 -31.73 29.25
N GLU A 76 -16.11 -31.47 28.16
CA GLU A 76 -17.57 -31.25 28.16
C GLU A 76 -18.13 -31.52 26.75
N PRO A 77 -19.44 -31.80 26.58
CA PRO A 77 -19.89 -33.12 26.20
C PRO A 77 -20.61 -33.17 24.84
N VAL A 78 -20.58 -34.37 24.26
CA VAL A 78 -21.40 -34.79 23.12
C VAL A 78 -22.89 -34.85 23.54
N PRO A 79 -23.82 -34.25 22.79
CA PRO A 79 -25.24 -34.57 22.95
C PRO A 79 -25.62 -35.82 22.13
N PRO A 80 -26.54 -36.68 22.66
CA PRO A 80 -26.96 -37.91 22.01
C PRO A 80 -28.07 -37.69 20.97
N PHE A 81 -28.11 -38.64 20.04
CA PHE A 81 -29.16 -39.00 19.07
C PHE A 81 -30.61 -38.88 19.59
N LEU A 82 -31.56 -38.58 18.69
CA LEU A 82 -32.86 -39.27 18.50
C LEU A 82 -33.54 -38.75 17.19
N ASP A 83 -33.32 -39.42 16.04
CA ASP A 83 -34.27 -40.24 15.23
C ASP A 83 -35.80 -39.88 15.16
N PRO A 84 -36.64 -40.52 14.31
CA PRO A 84 -36.93 -40.13 12.92
C PRO A 84 -38.46 -40.05 12.64
N SER A 85 -38.90 -39.28 11.65
CA SER A 85 -40.27 -39.37 11.08
C SER A 85 -40.24 -38.57 9.78
N GLY A 86 -40.48 -39.11 8.59
CA GLY A 86 -41.44 -40.14 8.23
C GLY A 86 -42.53 -39.46 7.41
N THR A 87 -42.45 -39.50 6.08
CA THR A 87 -43.62 -39.49 5.19
C THR A 87 -43.24 -40.10 3.84
N SER A 88 -43.87 -41.25 3.60
CA SER A 88 -43.85 -42.07 2.40
C SER A 88 -44.70 -41.50 1.27
N ALA A 89 -44.31 -41.77 0.03
CA ALA A 89 -45.16 -42.27 -1.08
C ALA A 89 -44.25 -42.46 -2.31
N THR A 90 -43.82 -43.68 -2.65
CA THR A 90 -44.55 -44.65 -3.49
C THR A 90 -44.83 -44.12 -4.89
N PHE A 91 -44.10 -44.59 -5.90
CA PHE A 91 -44.72 -45.18 -7.09
C PHE A 91 -43.74 -46.12 -7.82
N GLU A 92 -44.19 -47.35 -7.96
CA GLU A 92 -43.61 -48.44 -8.74
C GLU A 92 -43.81 -48.20 -10.24
N SER A 93 -42.85 -48.59 -11.07
CA SER A 93 -43.13 -49.62 -12.09
C SER A 93 -41.89 -50.11 -12.82
N PRO A 94 -41.75 -51.44 -13.00
CA PRO A 94 -40.79 -52.08 -13.87
C PRO A 94 -41.43 -52.37 -15.24
N LEU A 95 -40.66 -52.25 -16.32
CA LEU A 95 -40.98 -52.93 -17.58
C LEU A 95 -39.75 -53.60 -18.15
N ASP A 96 -39.74 -54.91 -17.91
CA ASP A 96 -39.02 -55.95 -18.60
C ASP A 96 -39.63 -56.14 -20.00
N VAL A 97 -38.82 -55.98 -21.06
CA VAL A 97 -39.17 -56.41 -22.41
C VAL A 97 -37.93 -57.00 -23.08
N THR A 98 -37.78 -58.31 -22.94
CA THR A 98 -37.30 -59.19 -24.03
C THR A 98 -38.55 -59.78 -24.71
N PRO A 99 -38.59 -60.17 -26.00
CA PRO A 99 -37.56 -60.96 -26.70
C PRO A 99 -37.40 -60.64 -28.23
N ARG A 100 -36.45 -61.31 -28.90
CA ARG A 100 -36.70 -62.21 -30.06
C ARG A 100 -35.47 -62.38 -30.96
N GLU A 101 -34.96 -63.60 -30.96
CA GLU A 101 -34.07 -64.15 -31.98
C GLU A 101 -34.73 -64.16 -33.36
N SER A 102 -33.96 -63.81 -34.39
CA SER A 102 -34.17 -64.35 -35.74
C SER A 102 -32.81 -64.65 -36.40
N HIS A 103 -32.62 -65.93 -36.70
CA HIS A 103 -31.55 -66.45 -37.53
C HIS A 103 -31.78 -66.05 -39.00
N SER A 104 -30.72 -65.72 -39.73
CA SER A 104 -30.59 -66.06 -41.16
C SER A 104 -29.17 -65.82 -41.68
N SER A 105 -28.41 -66.92 -41.69
CA SER A 105 -27.71 -67.46 -42.86
C SER A 105 -26.96 -66.53 -43.82
N ALA A 106 -25.64 -66.72 -43.80
CA ALA A 106 -24.78 -66.94 -44.96
C ALA A 106 -24.55 -65.78 -45.94
N THR A 107 -23.33 -65.23 -45.89
CA THR A 107 -22.47 -65.23 -47.08
C THR A 107 -21.01 -65.32 -46.65
N LYS A 108 -20.44 -66.50 -46.90
CA LYS A 108 -19.01 -66.79 -46.84
C LYS A 108 -18.35 -66.11 -48.05
N TYR A 109 -17.58 -65.05 -47.83
CA TYR A 109 -16.51 -64.67 -48.76
C TYR A 109 -15.24 -64.27 -47.99
N LEU A 110 -14.30 -65.21 -48.03
CA LEU A 110 -12.85 -65.08 -48.11
C LEU A 110 -12.17 -63.96 -47.30
N ARG A 111 -11.54 -64.31 -46.16
CA ARG A 111 -10.09 -64.63 -46.07
C ARG A 111 -9.16 -63.55 -46.65
N ARG A 112 -8.75 -62.62 -45.78
CA ARG A 112 -7.33 -62.29 -45.59
C ARG A 112 -7.12 -61.78 -44.16
N LYS A 113 -6.91 -62.74 -43.25
CA LYS A 113 -6.62 -62.48 -41.83
C LYS A 113 -5.19 -61.93 -41.72
N LYS A 114 -5.02 -60.64 -42.03
CA LYS A 114 -3.79 -59.90 -41.73
C LYS A 114 -3.74 -59.80 -40.21
N ARG A 115 -2.75 -60.43 -39.57
CA ARG A 115 -2.48 -60.31 -38.14
C ARG A 115 -2.23 -58.83 -37.82
N GLN A 116 -3.29 -58.07 -37.59
CA GLN A 116 -3.20 -56.73 -37.05
C GLN A 116 -2.84 -56.92 -35.58
N SER A 117 -1.64 -56.47 -35.21
CA SER A 117 -1.22 -56.46 -33.82
C SER A 117 -2.22 -55.62 -33.01
N PRO A 118 -2.65 -56.08 -31.83
CA PRO A 118 -3.60 -55.34 -30.98
C PRO A 118 -3.06 -53.98 -30.51
N TRP A 119 -1.78 -53.70 -30.75
CA TRP A 119 -1.15 -52.40 -30.50
C TRP A 119 -1.57 -51.30 -31.49
N GLY A 120 -1.94 -51.64 -32.72
CA GLY A 120 -2.33 -50.65 -33.72
C GLY A 120 -3.62 -49.89 -33.40
N ALA A 121 -4.52 -50.48 -32.61
CA ALA A 121 -5.81 -49.88 -32.25
C ALA A 121 -5.72 -48.89 -31.07
N LEU A 122 -4.65 -48.96 -30.26
CA LEU A 122 -4.44 -48.07 -29.09
C LEU A 122 -3.61 -46.82 -29.43
N LEU A 123 -2.82 -46.85 -30.51
CA LEU A 123 -1.96 -45.72 -30.87
C LEU A 123 -2.74 -44.51 -31.40
N ILE A 124 -3.83 -44.73 -32.15
CA ILE A 124 -4.60 -43.64 -32.76
C ILE A 124 -5.28 -42.75 -31.71
N PRO A 125 -6.04 -43.28 -30.72
CA PRO A 125 -6.64 -42.45 -29.67
C PRO A 125 -5.60 -41.71 -28.82
N GLY A 126 -4.45 -42.34 -28.55
CA GLY A 126 -3.35 -41.73 -27.79
C GLY A 126 -2.78 -40.48 -28.47
N VAL A 127 -2.59 -40.52 -29.80
CA VAL A 127 -2.11 -39.36 -30.56
C VAL A 127 -3.11 -38.20 -30.53
N PHE A 128 -4.40 -38.47 -30.73
CA PHE A 128 -5.43 -37.42 -30.66
C PHE A 128 -5.51 -36.80 -29.26
N PHE A 129 -5.49 -37.62 -28.20
CA PHE A 129 -5.49 -37.13 -26.83
C PHE A 129 -4.28 -36.23 -26.52
N ALA A 130 -3.08 -36.63 -26.95
CA ALA A 130 -1.87 -35.82 -26.81
C ALA A 130 -1.99 -34.48 -27.58
N ILE A 131 -2.54 -34.49 -28.79
CA ILE A 131 -2.81 -33.27 -29.57
C ILE A 131 -3.81 -32.37 -28.82
N PHE A 132 -4.88 -32.91 -28.25
CA PHE A 132 -5.85 -32.11 -27.47
C PHE A 132 -5.21 -31.50 -26.21
N ILE A 133 -4.35 -32.24 -25.50
CA ILE A 133 -3.59 -31.67 -24.38
C ILE A 133 -2.67 -30.54 -24.85
N LEU A 134 -1.95 -30.71 -25.97
CA LEU A 134 -1.07 -29.68 -26.51
C LEU A 134 -1.85 -28.43 -26.95
N ILE A 135 -3.01 -28.61 -27.60
CA ILE A 135 -3.90 -27.51 -27.96
C ILE A 135 -4.43 -26.82 -26.70
N GLY A 136 -4.84 -27.58 -25.69
CA GLY A 136 -5.32 -27.05 -24.41
C GLY A 136 -4.24 -26.27 -23.67
N ALA A 137 -3.02 -26.79 -23.59
CA ALA A 137 -1.87 -26.13 -22.98
C ALA A 137 -1.47 -24.87 -23.76
N GLY A 138 -1.48 -24.92 -25.10
CA GLY A 138 -1.22 -23.76 -25.95
C GLY A 138 -2.28 -22.67 -25.78
N TYR A 139 -3.56 -23.04 -25.76
CA TYR A 139 -4.67 -22.13 -25.50
C TYR A 139 -4.58 -21.51 -24.11
N TRP A 140 -4.25 -22.31 -23.10
CA TRP A 140 -4.07 -21.84 -21.73
C TRP A 140 -2.88 -20.88 -21.60
N TRP A 141 -1.77 -21.11 -22.30
CA TRP A 141 -0.62 -20.22 -22.31
C TRP A 141 -0.96 -18.88 -22.96
N VAL A 142 -1.60 -18.90 -24.14
CA VAL A 142 -1.95 -17.66 -24.88
C VAL A 142 -2.97 -16.81 -24.12
N ASN A 143 -3.86 -17.44 -23.36
CA ASN A 143 -4.91 -16.77 -22.59
C ASN A 143 -4.56 -16.53 -21.12
N GLN A 144 -3.28 -16.60 -20.73
CA GLN A 144 -2.89 -16.18 -19.39
C GLN A 144 -3.25 -14.71 -19.17
N PRO A 145 -3.94 -14.37 -18.07
CA PRO A 145 -4.24 -12.99 -17.74
C PRO A 145 -2.94 -12.18 -17.64
N LYS A 146 -2.88 -11.07 -18.38
CA LYS A 146 -1.72 -10.18 -18.37
C LYS A 146 -1.90 -9.14 -17.27
N PHE A 147 -1.16 -9.31 -16.19
CA PHE A 147 -1.07 -8.35 -15.08
C PHE A 147 0.03 -7.30 -15.28
N SER A 148 0.60 -7.25 -16.49
CA SER A 148 1.60 -6.27 -16.87
C SER A 148 1.14 -5.50 -18.11
N GLY A 149 1.52 -4.23 -18.17
CA GLY A 149 1.07 -3.33 -19.22
C GLY A 149 1.68 -1.95 -19.10
N ARG A 150 1.36 -1.10 -20.08
CA ARG A 150 1.66 0.32 -20.03
C ARG A 150 0.35 1.08 -19.89
N ILE A 151 0.27 1.96 -18.89
CA ILE A 151 -0.90 2.81 -18.64
C ILE A 151 -0.43 4.26 -18.63
N THR A 152 -1.33 5.17 -19.01
CA THR A 152 -1.08 6.60 -18.88
C THR A 152 -1.57 7.09 -17.52
N GLY A 153 -0.69 7.65 -16.71
CA GLY A 153 -1.06 8.39 -15.51
C GLY A 153 -1.30 9.87 -15.82
N GLN A 154 -2.14 10.53 -15.03
CA GLN A 154 -2.41 11.96 -15.12
C GLN A 154 -1.83 12.68 -13.91
N GLN A 155 -0.94 13.63 -14.13
CA GLN A 155 -0.51 14.56 -13.09
C GLN A 155 -1.66 15.50 -12.74
N LEU A 156 -1.94 15.63 -11.46
CA LEU A 156 -2.95 16.51 -10.90
C LEU A 156 -2.36 17.89 -10.57
N SER A 157 -3.22 18.90 -10.35
CA SER A 157 -2.72 20.24 -10.01
C SER A 157 -2.11 20.27 -8.61
N ALA A 158 -1.08 21.09 -8.40
CA ALA A 158 -0.40 21.20 -7.10
C ALA A 158 -1.32 21.66 -5.95
N ASN A 159 -2.44 22.31 -6.30
CA ASN A 159 -3.46 22.75 -5.35
C ASN A 159 -4.52 21.68 -5.05
N GLN A 160 -4.53 20.58 -5.79
CA GLN A 160 -5.47 19.49 -5.56
C GLN A 160 -5.19 18.85 -4.19
N TYR A 161 -6.26 18.60 -3.46
CA TYR A 161 -6.23 17.91 -2.17
C TYR A 161 -7.24 16.78 -2.18
N ILE A 162 -6.97 15.78 -1.34
CA ILE A 162 -7.86 14.65 -1.11
C ILE A 162 -8.27 14.73 0.37
N GLN A 163 -9.56 14.61 0.65
CA GLN A 163 -10.08 14.65 2.00
C GLN A 163 -10.91 13.40 2.27
N ILE A 164 -10.74 12.82 3.46
CA ILE A 164 -11.55 11.72 3.95
C ILE A 164 -11.98 11.97 5.39
N ASP A 165 -13.18 11.52 5.74
CA ASP A 165 -13.68 11.53 7.11
C ASP A 165 -13.61 10.11 7.70
N LEU A 166 -12.73 9.93 8.68
CA LEU A 166 -12.57 8.67 9.40
C LEU A 166 -13.63 8.54 10.47
N ASN A 167 -14.70 7.80 10.16
CA ASN A 167 -15.80 7.52 11.08
C ASN A 167 -15.61 6.16 11.78
N THR A 168 -15.61 6.17 13.11
CA THR A 168 -15.39 4.96 13.93
C THR A 168 -16.56 4.05 14.13
N LYS A 169 -17.76 4.39 13.68
CA LYS A 169 -18.85 3.41 13.65
C LYS A 169 -18.46 2.18 12.80
N LYS A 170 -17.47 2.32 11.91
CA LYS A 170 -16.91 1.25 11.07
C LYS A 170 -15.74 0.48 11.71
N PHE A 171 -15.18 0.95 12.83
CA PHE A 171 -14.01 0.35 13.47
C PHE A 171 -14.36 -0.05 14.90
N ALA A 172 -13.99 -1.25 15.33
CA ALA A 172 -14.18 -1.65 16.72
C ALA A 172 -13.09 -1.04 17.64
N VAL A 173 -13.03 0.29 17.64
CA VAL A 173 -12.27 1.13 18.58
C VAL A 173 -13.20 1.50 19.73
N PRO A 174 -12.76 1.45 21.00
CA PRO A 174 -13.58 1.92 22.12
C PRO A 174 -14.02 3.37 21.91
N GLN A 175 -15.34 3.59 21.87
CA GLN A 175 -15.94 4.88 21.51
C GLN A 175 -15.48 6.03 22.43
N ASN A 176 -15.22 5.74 23.71
CA ASN A 176 -14.69 6.73 24.66
C ASN A 176 -13.29 7.22 24.24
N THR A 177 -12.35 6.29 23.99
CA THR A 177 -10.96 6.63 23.60
C THR A 177 -10.94 7.37 22.28
N PHE A 178 -11.74 6.95 21.30
CA PHE A 178 -11.79 7.65 20.03
C PHE A 178 -12.42 9.04 20.15
N SER A 179 -13.47 9.21 20.96
CA SER A 179 -14.07 10.53 21.18
C SER A 179 -13.05 11.51 21.80
N GLN A 180 -12.19 11.03 22.69
CA GLN A 180 -11.08 11.83 23.22
C GLN A 180 -10.06 12.19 22.13
N LEU A 181 -9.74 11.27 21.22
CA LEU A 181 -8.85 11.54 20.08
C LEU A 181 -9.46 12.57 19.11
N VAL A 182 -10.76 12.47 18.83
CA VAL A 182 -11.48 13.44 17.99
C VAL A 182 -11.47 14.82 18.65
N GLN A 183 -11.79 14.89 19.95
CA GLN A 183 -11.76 16.13 20.71
C GLN A 183 -10.36 16.75 20.71
N GLU A 184 -9.32 15.94 20.91
CA GLU A 184 -7.93 16.38 20.84
C GLU A 184 -7.60 17.03 19.48
N PHE A 185 -8.01 16.42 18.36
CA PHE A 185 -7.80 17.00 17.03
C PHE A 185 -8.73 18.18 16.71
N GLN A 186 -9.84 18.32 17.41
CA GLN A 186 -10.71 19.49 17.31
C GLN A 186 -10.07 20.70 18.00
N ASP A 187 -9.54 20.49 19.20
CA ASP A 187 -8.87 21.53 19.98
C ASP A 187 -7.50 21.88 19.39
N ARG A 188 -6.79 20.86 18.89
CA ARG A 188 -5.42 20.97 18.37
C ARG A 188 -5.25 20.14 17.09
N PRO A 189 -5.50 20.73 15.91
CA PRO A 189 -5.22 20.09 14.63
C PRO A 189 -3.75 19.65 14.52
N ALA A 190 -3.52 18.43 14.05
CA ALA A 190 -2.17 17.91 13.84
C ALA A 190 -1.76 18.03 12.37
N ASP A 191 -0.60 18.63 12.12
CA ASP A 191 -0.02 18.79 10.78
C ASP A 191 1.23 17.90 10.65
N LEU A 192 1.31 17.10 9.58
CA LEU A 192 2.53 16.41 9.16
C LEU A 192 3.00 16.96 7.82
N ARG A 193 4.13 17.67 7.82
CA ARG A 193 4.69 18.31 6.63
C ARG A 193 5.99 17.63 6.23
N SER A 194 6.12 17.32 4.96
CA SER A 194 7.33 16.79 4.32
C SER A 194 7.44 17.34 2.91
N ASN A 195 8.59 17.09 2.27
CA ASN A 195 8.78 17.49 0.88
C ASN A 195 7.82 16.76 -0.08
N LEU A 196 7.33 15.58 0.30
CA LEU A 196 6.42 14.77 -0.51
C LEU A 196 4.94 14.97 -0.19
N VAL A 197 4.59 15.25 1.06
CA VAL A 197 3.18 15.32 1.48
C VAL A 197 2.98 16.33 2.59
N ASN A 198 1.86 17.02 2.53
CA ASN A 198 1.29 17.80 3.63
C ASN A 198 -0.01 17.11 4.06
N LEU A 199 -0.02 16.57 5.27
CA LEU A 199 -1.19 15.97 5.91
C LEU A 199 -1.68 16.88 7.03
N ARG A 200 -3.00 16.99 7.15
CA ARG A 200 -3.66 17.68 8.27
C ARG A 200 -4.78 16.79 8.82
N LEU A 201 -4.78 16.59 10.14
CA LEU A 201 -5.81 15.87 10.88
C LEU A 201 -6.58 16.88 11.73
N THR A 202 -7.90 16.89 11.60
CA THR A 202 -8.80 17.78 12.34
C THR A 202 -9.97 16.97 12.91
N GLY A 203 -10.40 17.29 14.12
CA GLY A 203 -11.62 16.74 14.70
C GLY A 203 -12.86 17.31 13.99
N GLY A 204 -13.77 16.43 13.58
CA GLY A 204 -15.03 16.75 12.94
C GLY A 204 -16.22 16.12 13.66
N PRO A 205 -17.47 16.41 13.24
CA PRO A 205 -18.67 15.96 13.95
C PRO A 205 -18.86 14.44 13.96
N GLU A 206 -18.32 13.73 12.95
CA GLU A 206 -18.48 12.29 12.78
C GLU A 206 -17.17 11.51 12.98
N GLY A 207 -16.08 12.18 13.34
CA GLY A 207 -14.77 11.55 13.52
C GLY A 207 -13.60 12.45 13.19
N VAL A 208 -12.52 11.88 12.64
CA VAL A 208 -11.31 12.64 12.27
C VAL A 208 -11.32 12.90 10.77
N THR A 209 -11.34 14.17 10.38
CA THR A 209 -11.14 14.56 8.98
C THR A 209 -9.64 14.62 8.69
N ILE A 210 -9.22 13.92 7.64
CA ILE A 210 -7.84 13.92 7.18
C ILE A 210 -7.79 14.55 5.80
N THR A 211 -6.92 15.55 5.64
CA THR A 211 -6.64 16.19 4.35
C THR A 211 -5.22 15.88 3.92
N LEU A 212 -5.08 15.43 2.67
CA LEU A 212 -3.81 15.15 2.01
C LEU A 212 -3.59 16.12 0.87
N ARG A 213 -2.40 16.73 0.84
CA ARG A 213 -1.93 17.61 -0.24
C ARG A 213 -0.53 17.21 -0.69
N PRO A 214 -0.19 17.41 -1.97
CA PRO A 214 1.19 17.34 -2.43
C PRO A 214 2.11 18.24 -1.60
N GLY A 215 3.35 17.78 -1.41
CA GLY A 215 4.43 18.57 -0.83
C GLY A 215 5.04 19.52 -1.87
N SER A 216 6.08 20.25 -1.48
CA SER A 216 6.76 21.19 -2.39
C SER A 216 7.64 20.52 -3.45
N GLU A 217 7.96 19.23 -3.28
CA GLU A 217 8.82 18.46 -4.18
C GLU A 217 8.14 17.19 -4.71
N SER A 218 6.81 17.12 -4.66
CA SER A 218 6.05 16.01 -5.24
C SER A 218 4.95 16.44 -6.21
N ASP A 219 4.67 15.51 -7.11
CA ASP A 219 3.49 15.51 -7.97
C ASP A 219 2.53 14.40 -7.53
N LEU A 220 1.23 14.73 -7.47
CA LEU A 220 0.19 13.72 -7.28
C LEU A 220 -0.25 13.19 -8.64
N VAL A 221 -0.08 11.90 -8.86
CA VAL A 221 -0.39 11.23 -10.12
C VAL A 221 -1.53 10.26 -9.94
N LYS A 222 -2.63 10.47 -10.69
CA LYS A 222 -3.76 9.55 -10.82
C LYS A 222 -3.46 8.48 -11.87
N VAL A 223 -3.66 7.20 -11.56
CA VAL A 223 -3.40 6.06 -12.45
C VAL A 223 -4.62 5.16 -12.55
N PRO A 224 -5.28 5.07 -13.73
CA PRO A 224 -6.47 4.23 -13.93
C PRO A 224 -6.10 2.77 -14.14
N VAL A 225 -5.73 2.05 -13.07
CA VAL A 225 -5.20 0.68 -13.21
C VAL A 225 -6.24 -0.35 -13.69
N PHE A 226 -7.53 -0.04 -13.58
CA PHE A 226 -8.61 -0.89 -14.12
C PHE A 226 -8.78 -0.82 -15.64
N GLU A 227 -8.01 0.02 -16.36
CA GLU A 227 -7.84 -0.14 -17.81
C GLU A 227 -7.24 -1.51 -18.19
N LEU A 228 -6.63 -2.21 -17.22
CA LEU A 228 -6.22 -3.61 -17.36
C LEU A 228 -7.33 -4.55 -16.86
N ASP A 229 -8.16 -5.06 -17.78
CA ASP A 229 -9.30 -5.94 -17.47
C ASP A 229 -8.95 -7.11 -16.54
N ALA A 230 -7.78 -7.72 -16.75
CA ALA A 230 -7.28 -8.83 -15.93
C ALA A 230 -7.10 -8.43 -14.47
N LEU A 231 -6.56 -7.24 -14.21
CA LEU A 231 -6.39 -6.70 -12.87
C LEU A 231 -7.72 -6.30 -12.26
N ALA A 232 -8.60 -5.63 -13.02
CA ALA A 232 -9.93 -5.27 -12.55
C ALA A 232 -10.74 -6.50 -12.13
N LYS A 233 -10.62 -7.61 -12.89
CA LYS A 233 -11.23 -8.90 -12.52
C LYS A 233 -10.61 -9.48 -11.25
N LEU A 234 -9.28 -9.58 -11.19
CA LEU A 234 -8.58 -10.10 -10.01
C LEU A 234 -8.95 -9.32 -8.74
N TYR A 235 -9.03 -7.99 -8.84
CA TYR A 235 -9.42 -7.14 -7.73
C TYR A 235 -10.84 -7.45 -7.25
N ARG A 236 -11.82 -7.54 -8.16
CA ARG A 236 -13.20 -7.90 -7.78
C ARG A 236 -13.28 -9.27 -7.10
N ASP A 237 -12.50 -10.23 -7.59
CA ASP A 237 -12.49 -11.59 -7.06
C ASP A 237 -11.90 -11.66 -5.63
N HIS A 238 -11.02 -10.71 -5.26
CA HIS A 238 -10.32 -10.69 -3.96
C HIS A 238 -10.58 -9.45 -3.09
N PHE A 239 -11.52 -8.58 -3.49
CA PHE A 239 -11.73 -7.27 -2.86
C PHE A 239 -11.92 -7.37 -1.35
N ASN A 240 -12.86 -8.21 -0.91
CA ASN A 240 -13.18 -8.36 0.51
C ASN A 240 -11.96 -8.87 1.30
N GLU A 241 -11.25 -9.89 0.81
CA GLU A 241 -10.07 -10.44 1.49
C GLU A 241 -8.99 -9.37 1.70
N TRP A 242 -8.72 -8.58 0.66
CA TRP A 242 -7.67 -7.55 0.72
C TRP A 242 -8.10 -6.34 1.55
N ASP A 243 -9.36 -5.94 1.46
CA ASP A 243 -9.89 -4.82 2.23
C ASP A 243 -10.08 -5.17 3.71
N ASP A 244 -10.50 -6.40 4.04
CA ASP A 244 -10.61 -6.88 5.42
C ASP A 244 -9.24 -6.84 6.11
N ARG A 245 -8.17 -7.34 5.45
CA ARG A 245 -6.81 -7.24 5.99
C ARG A 245 -6.35 -5.80 6.20
N ARG A 246 -6.72 -4.90 5.28
CA ARG A 246 -6.48 -3.46 5.43
C ARG A 246 -7.19 -2.89 6.64
N LEU A 247 -8.47 -3.19 6.80
CA LEU A 247 -9.30 -2.75 7.92
C LEU A 247 -8.76 -3.27 9.26
N GLU A 248 -8.35 -4.53 9.33
CA GLU A 248 -7.77 -5.14 10.53
C GLU A 248 -6.46 -4.45 10.96
N GLU A 249 -5.55 -4.19 10.02
CA GLU A 249 -4.33 -3.44 10.29
C GLU A 249 -4.63 -2.02 10.76
N MET A 250 -5.48 -1.31 10.03
CA MET A 250 -5.82 0.05 10.36
C MET A 250 -6.52 0.16 11.71
N GLN A 251 -7.41 -0.78 12.05
CA GLN A 251 -8.05 -0.84 13.35
C GLN A 251 -7.03 -1.07 14.47
N ARG A 252 -6.09 -2.00 14.28
CA ARG A 252 -5.01 -2.26 15.24
C ARG A 252 -4.16 -1.01 15.49
N SER A 253 -3.71 -0.36 14.42
CA SER A 253 -2.87 0.84 14.51
C SER A 253 -3.64 2.07 14.98
N LEU A 254 -4.95 2.17 14.72
CA LEU A 254 -5.79 3.23 15.26
C LEU A 254 -6.02 3.07 16.76
N ASN A 255 -6.18 1.83 17.26
CA ASN A 255 -6.21 1.55 18.69
C ASN A 255 -4.87 1.92 19.35
N ASP A 256 -3.76 1.48 18.76
CA ASP A 256 -2.41 1.85 19.24
C ASP A 256 -2.20 3.37 19.27
N MET A 257 -2.60 4.05 18.19
CA MET A 257 -2.58 5.51 18.13
C MET A 257 -3.43 6.13 19.23
N ALA A 258 -4.65 5.68 19.46
CA ALA A 258 -5.51 6.25 20.48
C ALA A 258 -4.94 6.06 21.90
N GLU A 259 -4.32 4.92 22.18
CA GLU A 259 -3.71 4.61 23.48
C GLU A 259 -2.40 5.37 23.72
N ASN A 260 -1.55 5.46 22.69
CA ASN A 260 -0.21 6.06 22.82
C ASN A 260 -0.20 7.57 22.55
N TRP A 261 -1.13 8.10 21.74
CA TRP A 261 -1.14 9.52 21.35
C TRP A 261 -1.67 10.44 22.46
N LEU A 262 -2.78 10.06 23.08
CA LEU A 262 -3.46 10.88 24.09
C LEU A 262 -2.57 11.28 25.28
N PRO A 263 -1.77 10.38 25.89
CA PRO A 263 -0.94 10.73 27.04
C PRO A 263 0.31 11.55 26.69
N LEU A 264 0.65 11.73 25.41
CA LEU A 264 1.88 12.40 25.03
C LEU A 264 1.79 13.92 25.11
N GLU A 265 2.93 14.51 25.46
CA GLU A 265 3.17 15.94 25.34
C GLU A 265 3.22 16.37 23.87
N GLU A 266 2.87 17.63 23.59
CA GLU A 266 2.76 18.19 22.23
C GLU A 266 4.04 17.98 21.40
N SER A 267 5.20 18.18 22.04
CA SER A 267 6.49 18.05 21.37
C SER A 267 6.79 16.62 20.90
N ASP A 268 6.22 15.60 21.55
CA ASP A 268 6.43 14.20 21.22
C ASP A 268 5.40 13.67 20.23
N LYS A 269 4.16 14.20 20.26
CA LYS A 269 3.12 13.90 19.25
C LYS A 269 3.61 14.14 17.82
N SER A 270 4.29 15.27 17.58
CA SER A 270 4.85 15.58 16.26
C SER A 270 5.89 14.56 15.76
N LYS A 271 6.60 13.89 16.67
CA LYS A 271 7.60 12.86 16.36
C LYS A 271 6.97 11.51 16.05
N LEU A 272 5.81 11.22 16.64
CA LEU A 272 5.09 9.96 16.50
C LEU A 272 4.17 9.93 15.27
N LEU A 273 3.68 11.09 14.82
CA LEU A 273 2.78 11.19 13.66
C LEU A 273 3.31 10.54 12.36
N PRO A 274 4.63 10.62 12.03
CA PRO A 274 5.21 9.87 10.92
C PRO A 274 5.04 8.35 11.01
N GLU A 275 4.97 7.77 12.21
CA GLU A 275 4.82 6.32 12.43
C GLU A 275 3.41 5.86 12.03
N TYR A 276 2.38 6.65 12.36
CA TYR A 276 0.99 6.38 11.97
C TYR A 276 0.64 6.79 10.54
N ARG A 277 1.56 7.44 9.81
CA ARG A 277 1.33 7.90 8.43
C ARG A 277 0.91 6.75 7.51
N GLU A 278 1.60 5.62 7.59
CA GLU A 278 1.37 4.51 6.66
C GLU A 278 0.28 3.57 7.19
N GLU A 279 0.27 3.33 8.49
CA GLU A 279 -0.61 2.33 9.10
C GLU A 279 -2.04 2.82 9.34
N VAL A 280 -2.21 4.11 9.60
CA VAL A 280 -3.52 4.73 9.86
C VAL A 280 -3.90 5.65 8.70
N ILE A 281 -3.06 6.65 8.41
CA ILE A 281 -3.46 7.73 7.50
C ILE A 281 -3.63 7.22 6.06
N TYR A 282 -2.59 6.62 5.45
CA TYR A 282 -2.71 6.13 4.08
C TYR A 282 -3.70 4.97 3.96
N ASN A 283 -3.75 4.07 4.95
CA ASN A 283 -4.74 2.99 4.99
C ASN A 283 -6.19 3.53 5.04
N ALA A 284 -6.43 4.74 5.54
CA ALA A 284 -7.75 5.37 5.48
C ALA A 284 -8.12 5.81 4.06
N PHE A 285 -7.15 6.27 3.26
CA PHE A 285 -7.38 6.76 1.91
C PHE A 285 -7.42 5.67 0.82
N VAL A 286 -7.03 4.43 1.12
CA VAL A 286 -6.94 3.34 0.13
C VAL A 286 -7.91 2.19 0.44
N HIS A 287 -8.15 1.34 -0.54
CA HIS A 287 -8.75 0.02 -0.34
C HIS A 287 -7.66 -1.07 -0.39
N GLY A 288 -8.08 -2.33 -0.49
CA GLY A 288 -7.18 -3.48 -0.51
C GLY A 288 -6.08 -3.39 -1.58
N LEU A 289 -6.37 -2.90 -2.80
CA LEU A 289 -5.36 -2.85 -3.87
C LEU A 289 -4.33 -1.74 -3.63
N GLY A 290 -4.77 -0.55 -3.23
CA GLY A 290 -3.89 0.58 -2.93
C GLY A 290 -2.94 0.25 -1.78
N ARG A 291 -3.42 -0.43 -0.72
CA ARG A 291 -2.56 -0.96 0.36
C ARG A 291 -1.42 -1.83 -0.18
N LEU A 292 -1.70 -2.66 -1.18
CA LEU A 292 -0.76 -3.62 -1.76
C LEU A 292 0.19 -3.02 -2.80
N CYS A 293 -0.07 -1.81 -3.29
CA CYS A 293 0.68 -1.24 -4.41
C CYS A 293 1.65 -0.14 -3.98
N GLU A 294 2.82 -0.13 -4.60
CA GLU A 294 3.81 0.95 -4.53
C GLU A 294 4.28 1.37 -5.92
N ALA A 295 4.58 2.65 -6.07
CA ALA A 295 5.27 3.21 -7.23
C ALA A 295 6.78 3.15 -7.02
N ILE A 296 7.49 2.65 -8.02
CA ILE A 296 8.96 2.58 -8.07
C ILE A 296 9.47 3.61 -9.06
N VAL A 297 10.10 4.67 -8.54
CA VAL A 297 10.79 5.70 -9.33
C VAL A 297 12.28 5.43 -9.30
N TYR A 298 12.92 5.49 -10.46
CA TYR A 298 14.36 5.25 -10.59
C TYR A 298 15.12 6.57 -10.54
N THR A 299 15.89 6.79 -9.46
CA THR A 299 16.78 7.94 -9.32
C THR A 299 18.21 7.48 -9.60
N GLY A 300 18.64 7.62 -10.85
CA GLY A 300 19.82 6.92 -11.35
C GLY A 300 19.57 5.41 -11.38
N ASP A 301 20.47 4.62 -10.79
CA ASP A 301 20.31 3.16 -10.68
C ASP A 301 19.57 2.71 -9.42
N THR A 302 19.19 3.63 -8.54
CA THR A 302 18.55 3.30 -7.26
C THR A 302 17.02 3.37 -7.39
N PRO A 303 16.29 2.26 -7.21
CA PRO A 303 14.84 2.30 -7.12
C PRO A 303 14.42 2.88 -5.77
N VAL A 304 13.52 3.86 -5.80
CA VAL A 304 12.88 4.44 -4.61
C VAL A 304 11.39 4.13 -4.65
N SER A 305 10.87 3.60 -3.54
CA SER A 305 9.45 3.24 -3.40
C SER A 305 8.62 4.39 -2.83
N TYR A 306 7.42 4.56 -3.37
CA TYR A 306 6.41 5.53 -2.95
C TYR A 306 5.07 4.78 -2.79
N PRO A 307 4.45 4.74 -1.60
CA PRO A 307 3.21 4.02 -1.40
C PRO A 307 2.06 4.66 -2.19
N CYS A 308 1.04 3.87 -2.51
CA CYS A 308 -0.25 4.42 -2.91
C CYS A 308 -0.83 5.25 -1.74
N VAL A 309 -1.26 6.47 -2.03
CA VAL A 309 -1.79 7.40 -1.02
C VAL A 309 -3.29 7.59 -1.09
N HIS A 310 -3.93 7.16 -2.17
CA HIS A 310 -5.38 7.13 -2.29
C HIS A 310 -5.81 6.10 -3.34
N GLU A 311 -6.96 5.49 -3.12
CA GLU A 311 -7.67 4.67 -4.09
C GLU A 311 -9.13 5.11 -4.13
N ASP A 312 -9.64 5.40 -5.32
CA ASP A 312 -11.06 5.75 -5.49
C ASP A 312 -11.90 4.54 -5.92
N SER A 313 -13.22 4.70 -5.91
CA SER A 313 -14.19 3.64 -6.24
C SER A 313 -14.17 3.23 -7.72
N GLU A 314 -13.54 4.03 -8.59
CA GLU A 314 -13.33 3.70 -10.00
C GLU A 314 -12.09 2.83 -10.22
N GLY A 315 -11.32 2.56 -9.15
CA GLY A 315 -10.07 1.81 -9.20
C GLY A 315 -8.90 2.63 -9.71
N ASN A 316 -8.94 3.96 -9.55
CA ASN A 316 -7.76 4.77 -9.78
C ASN A 316 -6.87 4.74 -8.54
N LEU A 317 -5.58 4.52 -8.75
CA LEU A 317 -4.55 4.62 -7.70
C LEU A 317 -3.86 5.98 -7.80
N TYR A 318 -3.56 6.57 -6.65
CA TYR A 318 -2.92 7.88 -6.56
C TYR A 318 -1.58 7.75 -5.86
N PHE A 319 -0.53 8.31 -6.45
CA PHE A 319 0.83 8.26 -5.91
C PHE A 319 1.42 9.67 -5.79
N LEU A 320 2.13 9.92 -4.69
CA LEU A 320 2.98 11.11 -4.53
C LEU A 320 4.40 10.73 -4.94
N VAL A 321 4.79 11.14 -6.15
CA VAL A 321 6.11 10.87 -6.72
C VAL A 321 6.92 12.16 -6.79
N PRO A 322 8.26 12.12 -6.90
CA PRO A 322 9.06 13.35 -7.04
C PRO A 322 8.59 14.22 -8.19
N MET A 323 8.71 15.53 -8.04
CA MET A 323 8.33 16.47 -9.10
C MET A 323 8.97 16.13 -10.45
N LYS A 324 8.20 16.32 -11.52
CA LYS A 324 8.61 16.09 -12.92
C LYS A 324 8.91 14.63 -13.24
N THR A 325 8.41 13.68 -12.45
CA THR A 325 8.46 12.25 -12.77
C THR A 325 7.73 12.00 -14.08
N ARG A 326 8.43 11.44 -15.08
CA ARG A 326 7.87 11.15 -16.41
C ARG A 326 7.33 9.73 -16.54
N GLU A 327 7.95 8.79 -15.84
CA GLU A 327 7.50 7.41 -15.79
C GLU A 327 7.88 6.76 -14.46
N PHE A 328 7.13 5.74 -14.06
CA PHE A 328 7.44 4.87 -12.93
C PHE A 328 6.80 3.49 -13.14
N ASP A 329 7.24 2.49 -12.38
CA ASP A 329 6.60 1.17 -12.37
C ASP A 329 5.71 1.03 -11.12
N ILE A 330 4.49 0.49 -11.23
CA ILE A 330 3.70 0.02 -10.08
C ILE A 330 4.00 -1.46 -9.86
N ARG A 331 4.27 -1.82 -8.60
CA ARG A 331 4.55 -3.18 -8.16
C ARG A 331 3.82 -3.48 -6.85
N GLU A 332 3.79 -4.75 -6.50
CA GLU A 332 3.38 -5.17 -5.18
C GLU A 332 4.39 -4.68 -4.14
N ARG A 333 3.89 -4.10 -3.06
CA ARG A 333 4.67 -3.59 -1.95
C ARG A 333 5.36 -4.73 -1.21
N ASN A 334 6.67 -4.65 -1.06
CA ASN A 334 7.43 -5.64 -0.31
C ASN A 334 7.28 -5.41 1.20
N ARG A 335 6.53 -6.27 1.88
CA ARG A 335 6.41 -6.28 3.34
C ARG A 335 7.07 -7.55 3.88
N PRO A 336 8.16 -7.47 4.67
CA PRO A 336 8.94 -8.64 5.10
C PRO A 336 8.15 -9.74 5.82
N ALA A 337 7.04 -9.39 6.47
CA ALA A 337 6.21 -10.31 7.24
C ALA A 337 5.02 -10.88 6.44
N GLU A 338 4.76 -10.38 5.24
CA GLU A 338 3.59 -10.75 4.43
C GLU A 338 4.03 -11.51 3.17
N LYS A 339 3.29 -12.56 2.84
CA LYS A 339 3.45 -13.25 1.56
C LYS A 339 2.81 -12.40 0.46
N ASN A 340 3.53 -12.23 -0.65
CA ASN A 340 3.00 -11.66 -1.87
C ASN A 340 1.68 -12.35 -2.28
N VAL A 341 0.64 -11.54 -2.45
CA VAL A 341 -0.71 -11.93 -2.88
C VAL A 341 -0.94 -11.64 -4.36
N LEU A 342 -0.23 -10.67 -4.94
CA LEU A 342 -0.34 -10.37 -6.37
C LEU A 342 0.47 -11.39 -7.20
N PRO A 343 0.04 -11.71 -8.44
CA PRO A 343 0.78 -12.59 -9.33
C PRO A 343 2.21 -12.07 -9.56
N ALA A 344 3.20 -12.96 -9.66
CA ALA A 344 4.59 -12.58 -9.90
C ALA A 344 4.82 -11.79 -11.22
N SER A 345 3.87 -11.86 -12.16
CA SER A 345 3.87 -11.09 -13.41
C SER A 345 3.26 -9.69 -13.28
N PHE A 346 2.78 -9.30 -12.10
CA PHE A 346 2.21 -7.98 -11.84
C PHE A 346 3.29 -6.90 -11.93
N LYS A 347 3.23 -6.11 -13.00
CA LYS A 347 4.14 -4.98 -13.23
C LYS A 347 3.54 -4.01 -14.23
N ILE A 348 3.10 -2.86 -13.77
CA ILE A 348 2.50 -1.82 -14.62
C ILE A 348 3.51 -0.71 -14.81
N ARG A 349 3.79 -0.34 -16.06
CA ARG A 349 4.57 0.86 -16.34
C ARG A 349 3.63 2.05 -16.58
N VAL A 350 3.82 3.11 -15.81
CA VAL A 350 3.02 4.33 -15.88
C VAL A 350 3.80 5.39 -16.65
N LEU A 351 3.19 5.96 -17.68
CA LEU A 351 3.68 7.16 -18.38
C LEU A 351 2.89 8.36 -17.88
N VAL A 352 3.55 9.32 -17.24
CA VAL A 352 2.91 10.47 -16.61
C VAL A 352 2.69 11.57 -17.64
N LYS A 353 1.42 11.93 -17.88
CA LYS A 353 1.06 13.13 -18.64
C LYS A 353 1.05 14.35 -17.72
N PRO A 354 1.72 15.45 -18.10
CA PRO A 354 1.70 16.68 -17.32
C PRO A 354 0.30 17.27 -17.23
N SER A 355 0.01 17.99 -16.15
CA SER A 355 -1.29 18.65 -15.98
C SER A 355 -1.45 19.76 -17.03
N THR A 356 -2.61 19.81 -17.69
CA THR A 356 -2.92 20.80 -18.73
C THR A 356 -2.77 22.24 -18.23
N GLU A 357 -3.02 22.46 -16.94
CA GLU A 357 -2.91 23.77 -16.29
C GLU A 357 -1.47 24.31 -16.29
N THR A 358 -0.48 23.42 -16.11
CA THR A 358 0.94 23.79 -16.19
C THR A 358 1.34 24.23 -17.60
N THR A 359 0.78 23.58 -18.62
CA THR A 359 1.06 23.91 -20.02
C THR A 359 0.54 25.31 -20.38
N LEU A 360 -0.69 25.64 -19.95
CA LEU A 360 -1.30 26.94 -20.23
C LEU A 360 -0.56 28.10 -19.55
N GLN A 361 -0.08 27.93 -18.32
CA GLN A 361 0.70 28.98 -17.65
C GLN A 361 2.04 29.21 -18.36
N HIS A 362 2.72 28.16 -18.82
CA HIS A 362 3.99 28.30 -19.51
C HIS A 362 3.82 28.92 -20.91
N GLU A 363 2.76 28.57 -21.64
CA GLU A 363 2.43 29.20 -22.93
C GLU A 363 2.03 30.66 -22.76
N GLN A 364 1.23 31.01 -21.75
CA GLN A 364 0.86 32.41 -21.48
C GLN A 364 2.06 33.28 -21.07
N SER A 365 3.01 32.75 -20.29
CA SER A 365 4.25 33.48 -19.98
C SER A 365 5.12 33.67 -21.23
N ARG A 366 5.08 32.72 -22.18
CA ARG A 366 5.84 32.79 -23.43
C ARG A 366 5.22 33.74 -24.46
N GLU A 367 3.88 33.84 -24.52
CA GLU A 367 3.17 34.78 -25.39
C GLU A 367 3.18 36.22 -24.87
N ARG A 368 3.31 36.42 -23.55
CA ARG A 368 3.32 37.77 -22.97
C ARG A 368 4.60 38.57 -23.25
N GLY A 369 5.57 37.98 -23.97
CA GLY A 369 6.69 38.73 -24.54
C GLY A 369 7.45 39.56 -23.51
N GLU A 370 7.68 39.00 -22.31
CA GLU A 370 8.74 39.52 -21.44
C GLU A 370 10.06 39.31 -22.18
N VAL A 371 10.42 40.32 -22.97
CA VAL A 371 11.77 40.53 -23.44
C VAL A 371 12.60 40.61 -22.17
N GLU A 372 13.30 39.53 -21.83
CA GLU A 372 14.40 39.57 -20.87
C GLU A 372 15.39 40.61 -21.39
N THR A 373 15.20 41.87 -20.98
CA THR A 373 16.23 42.89 -21.13
C THR A 373 17.43 42.35 -20.38
N PRO A 374 18.60 42.18 -21.04
CA PRO A 374 19.78 41.67 -20.37
C PRO A 374 20.06 42.58 -19.19
N VAL A 375 20.00 42.02 -17.98
CA VAL A 375 20.35 42.74 -16.76
C VAL A 375 21.80 43.18 -16.92
N GLU A 376 21.99 44.47 -17.20
CA GLU A 376 23.29 45.11 -17.22
C GLU A 376 23.90 44.95 -15.83
N VAL A 377 24.96 44.14 -15.75
CA VAL A 377 25.68 43.85 -14.53
C VAL A 377 26.38 45.13 -14.09
N ILE A 378 25.76 45.88 -13.17
CA ILE A 378 26.41 47.01 -12.52
C ILE A 378 27.53 46.46 -11.63
N PRO A 379 28.79 46.93 -11.78
CA PRO A 379 29.90 46.47 -10.94
C PRO A 379 29.68 46.92 -9.50
N PHE A 380 29.84 45.96 -8.57
CA PHE A 380 29.75 46.17 -7.13
C PHE A 380 30.98 46.97 -6.66
N ASP A 381 30.78 48.24 -6.34
CA ASP A 381 31.83 49.10 -5.78
C ASP A 381 31.93 48.88 -4.26
N LYS A 382 33.16 48.73 -3.78
CA LYS A 382 33.52 48.52 -2.37
C LYS A 382 33.88 49.88 -1.76
N SER A 383 33.08 50.42 -0.85
CA SER A 383 33.64 51.27 0.21
C SER A 383 32.72 51.51 1.41
N SER A 384 33.37 51.66 2.57
CA SER A 384 32.99 52.35 3.82
C SER A 384 31.78 51.81 4.59
N ALA A 385 31.95 51.18 5.76
CA ALA A 385 32.49 51.69 7.04
C ALA A 385 31.51 52.64 7.78
N ASP A 386 31.22 52.25 9.02
CA ASP A 386 30.70 53.01 10.17
C ASP A 386 29.46 53.90 9.98
N GLU A 387 28.36 53.55 10.64
CA GLU A 387 27.83 54.47 11.64
C GLU A 387 26.97 53.77 12.71
N THR A 388 27.24 54.18 13.94
CA THR A 388 26.63 53.77 15.20
C THR A 388 25.38 54.61 15.44
N SER A 389 24.24 54.02 15.79
CA SER A 389 23.09 54.69 16.45
C SER A 389 22.09 53.62 16.90
N ALA A 390 22.06 53.28 18.20
CA ALA A 390 21.17 53.86 19.21
C ALA A 390 19.69 53.40 19.07
N LEU A 391 19.25 52.65 20.10
CA LEU A 391 17.88 52.23 20.40
C LEU A 391 16.90 53.42 20.47
N PRO A 392 15.58 53.20 20.31
CA PRO A 392 14.81 53.04 21.55
C PRO A 392 13.76 51.93 21.53
N ASP A 393 13.70 51.32 22.71
CA ASP A 393 12.59 50.69 23.42
C ASP A 393 11.19 51.16 22.99
N SER A 394 10.28 50.22 22.72
CA SER A 394 8.83 50.44 22.64
C SER A 394 8.08 49.13 22.91
N ALA A 395 7.75 48.93 24.18
CA ALA A 395 6.80 47.95 24.68
C ALA A 395 5.34 48.48 24.55
N PRO A 396 4.30 47.63 24.71
CA PRO A 396 3.06 47.67 23.93
C PRO A 396 1.92 48.49 24.57
N PRO A 397 0.87 48.85 23.81
CA PRO A 397 -0.37 49.35 24.38
C PRO A 397 -1.18 48.23 25.05
N ALA A 398 -1.56 48.50 26.30
CA ALA A 398 -2.55 47.77 27.08
C ALA A 398 -3.90 47.77 26.36
N ASN A 399 -4.53 46.60 26.25
CA ASN A 399 -5.91 46.45 25.81
C ASN A 399 -6.78 46.24 27.05
N GLU A 400 -7.62 47.22 27.34
CA GLU A 400 -8.61 47.19 28.43
C GLU A 400 -9.74 46.21 28.08
N SER A 401 -9.96 45.24 28.97
CA SER A 401 -11.17 44.40 28.95
C SER A 401 -12.34 45.18 29.58
N PRO A 402 -13.54 45.17 28.99
CA PRO A 402 -14.73 45.70 29.64
C PRO A 402 -15.24 44.75 30.74
N PRO A 403 -15.95 45.27 31.77
CA PRO A 403 -16.54 44.45 32.82
C PRO A 403 -17.72 43.64 32.26
N ILE A 404 -17.76 42.35 32.62
CA ILE A 404 -18.92 41.48 32.44
C ILE A 404 -19.82 41.70 33.64
N ASP A 405 -21.03 42.20 33.39
CA ASP A 405 -22.10 42.31 34.38
C ASP A 405 -22.56 40.92 34.82
N GLU A 406 -22.39 40.62 36.10
CA GLU A 406 -23.21 39.66 36.84
C GLU A 406 -24.63 40.22 36.94
N ASN A 407 -25.63 39.54 36.38
CA ASN A 407 -27.02 39.51 36.87
C ASN A 407 -27.84 38.53 36.03
N GLY A 408 -28.39 37.49 36.67
CA GLY A 408 -29.30 36.58 35.98
C GLY A 408 -29.76 35.35 36.76
N ASP A 409 -30.15 35.52 38.02
CA ASP A 409 -31.09 34.60 38.68
C ASP A 409 -32.44 34.67 37.96
N GLY A 410 -33.02 33.52 37.59
CA GLY A 410 -34.34 33.48 36.96
C GLY A 410 -34.85 32.10 36.53
N VAL A 411 -35.36 31.35 37.51
CA VAL A 411 -36.41 30.30 37.44
C VAL A 411 -36.05 28.93 36.86
#